data_AF-R6M2P5-F1
#
_entry.id   AF-R6M2P5-F1
#
_cell.length_a   1.000
_cell.length_b   1.000
_cell.length_c   1.000
_cell.angle_alpha   90.00
_cell.angle_beta   90.00
_cell.angle_gamma   90.00
#
_symmetry.space_group_name_H-M   'P 1'
#
loop_
_entity.id
_entity.type
_entity.pdbx_description
1 polymer ?
#
loop_
_entity_poly.entity_id
_entity_poly.type
_entity_poly.pdbx_seq_one_letter_code
_entity_poly.pdbx_strand_id
1 'polypeptide(L)'
;MLALAESGWDCTSRFGTEAQLYAPVDLNALLYRMERNMEWFAGVLGLDAERSQWRSRKEFRKARMDELLWEPERGCYCDYRFSDGHRSTLFSAAAFYPLFAGMCSPERAAQVVSMLPLLEMPYGVACCEKTGGLLGLQWDYPNGWACLQYIVVMALRRYGYKRDAQRIAEKYLALVDRVFQRSGQL
;
A
#
# COMPACT_ATOMS: atom_id res chain seq x y z
N MET A 1 18.46 10.11 -2.63
CA MET A 1 18.82 8.83 -1.99
C MET A 1 18.23 8.69 -0.59
N LEU A 2 18.42 9.64 0.35
CA LEU A 2 17.87 9.53 1.72
C LEU A 2 16.34 9.26 1.76
N ALA A 3 15.55 10.02 1.01
CA ALA A 3 14.09 9.84 1.00
C ALA A 3 13.63 8.49 0.41
N LEU A 4 14.42 7.91 -0.49
CA LEU A 4 14.13 6.60 -1.07
C LEU A 4 14.38 5.49 -0.05
N ALA A 5 15.48 5.55 0.69
CA ALA A 5 15.76 4.62 1.79
C ALA A 5 14.75 4.76 2.94
N GLU A 6 14.36 5.99 3.30
CA GLU A 6 13.34 6.22 4.34
C GLU A 6 11.97 5.66 3.95
N SER A 7 11.63 5.63 2.65
CA SER A 7 10.40 5.00 2.18
C SER A 7 10.36 3.48 2.40
N GLY A 8 11.54 2.84 2.54
CA GLY A 8 11.70 1.40 2.57
C GLY A 8 11.62 0.70 1.20
N TRP A 9 11.58 1.47 0.09
CA TRP A 9 11.57 0.96 -1.28
C TRP A 9 12.87 1.30 -2.04
N ASP A 10 14.03 1.12 -1.43
CA ASP A 10 15.33 1.37 -2.03
C ASP A 10 15.84 0.16 -2.85
N CYS A 11 15.87 0.17 -4.19
CA CYS A 11 15.33 1.16 -5.10
C CYS A 11 14.11 0.61 -5.88
N THR A 12 13.25 1.53 -6.32
CA THR A 12 12.03 1.27 -7.11
C THR A 12 11.87 2.30 -8.22
N SER A 13 11.23 1.93 -9.33
CA SER A 13 10.80 2.86 -10.38
C SER A 13 9.66 3.77 -9.93
N ARG A 14 8.92 3.41 -8.87
CA ARG A 14 7.76 4.16 -8.34
C ARG A 14 8.02 5.65 -8.12
N PHE A 15 9.24 6.00 -7.70
CA PHE A 15 9.65 7.37 -7.39
C PHE A 15 10.69 7.95 -8.38
N GLY A 16 11.16 7.14 -9.34
CA GLY A 16 12.37 7.46 -10.10
C GLY A 16 13.53 7.82 -9.17
N THR A 17 14.16 8.97 -9.40
CA THR A 17 15.26 9.49 -8.56
C THR A 17 14.83 10.58 -7.57
N GLU A 18 13.52 10.89 -7.51
CA GLU A 18 12.99 12.11 -6.89
C GLU A 18 11.94 11.84 -5.81
N ALA A 19 12.12 10.78 -5.02
CA ALA A 19 11.18 10.36 -3.97
C ALA A 19 10.75 11.49 -3.00
N GLN A 20 11.65 12.44 -2.72
CA GLN A 20 11.37 13.59 -1.86
C GLN A 20 10.28 14.54 -2.40
N LEU A 21 9.91 14.44 -3.68
CA LEU A 21 8.90 15.28 -4.33
C LEU A 21 7.52 14.62 -4.36
N TYR A 22 7.38 13.43 -3.77
CA TYR A 22 6.12 12.69 -3.73
C TYR A 22 5.50 12.74 -2.34
N ALA A 23 4.17 12.78 -2.30
CA ALA A 23 3.36 12.37 -1.18
C ALA A 23 2.98 10.89 -1.38
N PRO A 24 3.67 9.94 -0.71
CA PRO A 24 3.46 8.53 -0.97
C PRO A 24 2.12 8.04 -0.41
N VAL A 25 1.43 7.20 -1.16
CA VAL A 25 0.12 6.66 -0.76
C VAL A 25 0.21 5.77 0.48
N ASP A 26 1.25 4.96 0.57
CA ASP A 26 1.51 4.08 1.70
C ASP A 26 1.81 4.85 2.98
N LEU A 27 2.71 5.84 2.94
CA LEU A 27 3.01 6.70 4.08
C LEU A 27 1.74 7.40 4.60
N ASN A 28 0.97 8.02 3.71
CA ASN A 28 -0.25 8.73 4.12
C ASN A 28 -1.33 7.79 4.67
N ALA A 29 -1.44 6.57 4.12
CA ALA A 29 -2.34 5.56 4.69
C ALA A 29 -1.89 5.07 6.08
N LEU A 30 -0.59 4.91 6.30
CA LEU A 30 -0.05 4.56 7.62
C LEU A 30 -0.27 5.69 8.64
N LEU A 31 -0.10 6.95 8.24
CA LEU A 31 -0.41 8.11 9.08
C LEU A 31 -1.91 8.20 9.40
N TYR A 32 -2.80 7.93 8.44
CA TYR A 32 -4.24 7.82 8.70
C TYR A 32 -4.54 6.75 9.75
N ARG A 33 -3.91 5.57 9.60
CA ARG A 33 -4.07 4.48 10.55
C ARG A 33 -3.54 4.85 11.95
N MET A 34 -2.42 5.55 12.02
CA MET A 34 -1.88 6.07 13.28
C MET A 34 -2.86 7.04 13.94
N GLU A 35 -3.39 8.02 13.20
CA GLU A 35 -4.37 8.99 13.71
C GLU A 35 -5.64 8.29 14.21
N ARG A 36 -6.12 7.27 13.50
CA ARG A 36 -7.24 6.42 13.96
C ARG A 36 -6.92 5.67 15.25
N ASN A 37 -5.70 5.14 15.39
CA ASN A 37 -5.29 4.47 16.62
C ASN A 37 -5.22 5.46 17.79
N MET A 38 -4.70 6.68 17.56
CA MET A 38 -4.66 7.73 18.59
C MET A 38 -6.05 8.17 19.02
N GLU A 39 -7.00 8.29 18.08
CA GLU A 39 -8.41 8.53 18.42
C GLU A 39 -8.96 7.40 19.32
N TRP A 40 -8.66 6.14 19.00
CA TRP A 40 -9.11 5.00 19.80
C TRP A 40 -8.48 5.01 21.19
N PHE A 41 -7.17 5.22 21.32
CA PHE A 41 -6.48 5.31 22.61
C PHE A 41 -7.05 6.44 23.47
N ALA A 42 -7.25 7.63 22.91
CA ALA A 42 -7.86 8.74 23.64
C ALA A 42 -9.27 8.40 24.14
N GLY A 43 -10.06 7.66 23.35
CA GLY A 43 -11.38 7.17 23.77
C GLY A 43 -11.30 6.17 24.92
N VAL A 44 -10.34 5.24 24.90
CA VAL A 44 -10.13 4.28 25.99
C VAL A 44 -9.73 4.99 27.29
N LEU A 45 -8.96 6.07 27.19
CA LEU A 45 -8.48 6.86 28.34
C LEU A 45 -9.47 7.93 28.83
N GLY A 46 -10.61 8.11 28.16
CA GLY A 46 -11.58 9.17 28.51
C GLY A 46 -11.12 10.59 28.18
N LEU A 47 -10.19 10.75 27.23
CA LEU A 47 -9.64 12.04 26.81
C LEU A 47 -10.44 12.60 25.61
N ASP A 48 -11.65 13.09 25.87
CA ASP A 48 -12.60 13.47 24.81
C ASP A 48 -12.12 14.59 23.87
N ALA A 49 -11.37 15.56 24.41
CA ALA A 49 -10.78 16.64 23.61
C ALA A 49 -9.74 16.10 22.61
N GLU A 50 -8.84 15.23 23.07
CA GLU A 50 -7.81 14.60 22.22
C GLU A 50 -8.46 13.66 21.21
N ARG A 51 -9.45 12.86 21.63
CA ARG A 51 -10.22 12.00 20.74
C ARG A 51 -10.83 12.80 19.59
N SER A 52 -11.44 13.94 19.90
CA SER A 52 -12.02 14.83 18.89
C SER A 52 -10.94 15.40 17.96
N GLN A 53 -9.80 15.80 18.50
CA GLN A 53 -8.67 16.29 17.72
C GLN A 53 -8.14 15.22 16.75
N TRP A 54 -7.91 13.99 17.22
CA TRP A 54 -7.42 12.89 16.38
C TRP A 54 -8.44 12.46 15.33
N ARG A 55 -9.74 12.52 15.66
CA ARG A 55 -10.81 12.35 14.68
C ARG A 55 -10.73 13.39 13.57
N SER A 56 -10.61 14.68 13.91
CA SER A 56 -10.48 15.72 12.90
C SER A 56 -9.24 15.54 12.01
N ARG A 57 -8.10 15.12 12.58
CA ARG A 57 -6.86 14.86 11.82
C ARG A 57 -7.01 13.71 10.84
N LYS A 58 -7.55 12.55 11.26
CA LYS A 58 -7.75 11.41 10.36
C LYS A 58 -8.73 11.75 9.22
N GLU A 59 -9.81 12.49 9.51
CA GLU A 59 -10.81 12.84 8.49
C GLU A 59 -10.23 13.87 7.50
N PHE A 60 -9.45 14.83 7.99
CA PHE A 60 -8.72 15.77 7.14
C PHE A 60 -7.74 15.03 6.21
N ARG A 61 -6.96 14.09 6.74
CA ARG A 61 -6.03 13.30 5.93
C ARG A 61 -6.76 12.46 4.89
N LYS A 62 -7.83 11.76 5.29
CA LYS A 62 -8.65 11.00 4.35
C LYS A 62 -9.16 11.88 3.21
N ALA A 63 -9.70 13.04 3.51
CA ALA A 63 -10.18 13.98 2.48
C ALA A 63 -9.05 14.41 1.53
N ARG A 64 -7.86 14.74 2.05
CA ARG A 64 -6.71 15.11 1.20
C ARG A 64 -6.18 13.95 0.37
N MET A 65 -6.16 12.73 0.90
CA MET A 65 -5.81 11.54 0.12
C MET A 65 -6.84 11.28 -0.98
N ASP A 66 -8.13 11.43 -0.68
CA ASP A 66 -9.20 11.24 -1.65
C ASP A 66 -9.18 12.31 -2.78
N GLU A 67 -8.67 13.50 -2.52
CA GLU A 67 -8.49 14.58 -3.49
C GLU A 67 -7.21 14.40 -4.32
N LEU A 68 -6.07 14.22 -3.65
CA LEU A 68 -4.75 14.32 -4.28
C LEU A 68 -4.26 12.98 -4.82
N LEU A 69 -4.56 11.88 -4.13
CA LEU A 69 -3.96 10.56 -4.41
C LEU A 69 -4.92 9.63 -5.15
N TRP A 70 -6.23 9.84 -5.07
CA TRP A 70 -7.20 9.02 -5.81
C TRP A 70 -7.20 9.38 -7.29
N GLU A 71 -6.99 8.37 -8.13
CA GLU A 71 -7.14 8.45 -9.58
C GLU A 71 -8.48 7.79 -9.96
N PRO A 72 -9.50 8.57 -10.37
CA PRO A 72 -10.84 8.06 -10.63
C PRO A 72 -10.99 7.24 -11.92
N GLU A 73 -10.22 7.52 -12.97
CA GLU A 73 -10.27 6.79 -14.25
C GLU A 73 -9.65 5.39 -14.13
N ARG A 74 -8.57 5.26 -13.36
CA ARG A 74 -7.92 3.99 -13.04
C ARG A 74 -8.62 3.24 -11.91
N GLY A 75 -9.27 3.96 -11.00
CA GLY A 75 -9.92 3.37 -9.84
C GLY A 75 -8.95 2.94 -8.73
N CYS A 76 -7.84 3.66 -8.56
CA CYS A 76 -6.86 3.36 -7.51
C CYS A 76 -6.26 4.60 -6.86
N TYR A 77 -5.64 4.41 -5.70
CA TYR A 77 -4.77 5.43 -5.11
C TYR A 77 -3.35 5.33 -5.68
N CYS A 78 -2.80 6.47 -6.05
CA CYS A 78 -1.45 6.64 -6.58
C CYS A 78 -0.66 7.61 -5.68
N ASP A 79 0.66 7.63 -5.83
CA ASP A 79 1.46 8.71 -5.24
C ASP A 79 1.17 10.04 -5.94
N TYR A 80 1.29 11.14 -5.20
CA TYR A 80 1.11 12.49 -5.76
C TYR A 80 2.43 13.24 -5.77
N ARG A 81 2.90 13.65 -6.94
CA ARG A 81 4.09 14.50 -7.09
C ARG A 81 3.68 15.95 -6.90
N PHE A 82 4.05 16.55 -5.78
CA PHE A 82 3.59 17.89 -5.43
C PHE A 82 4.40 19.01 -6.11
N SER A 83 5.53 18.69 -6.74
CA SER A 83 6.36 19.68 -7.44
C SER A 83 5.71 20.21 -8.72
N ASP A 84 4.96 19.35 -9.42
CA ASP A 84 4.32 19.64 -10.70
C ASP A 84 2.81 19.30 -10.71
N GLY A 85 2.31 18.70 -9.64
CA GLY A 85 0.89 18.48 -9.41
C GLY A 85 0.32 17.24 -10.09
N HIS A 86 1.16 16.28 -10.49
CA HIS A 86 0.74 15.07 -11.18
C HIS A 86 0.70 13.83 -10.28
N ARG A 87 -0.20 12.89 -10.59
CA ARG A 87 -0.26 11.57 -9.94
C ARG A 87 0.68 10.61 -10.65
N SER A 88 1.31 9.71 -9.88
CA SER A 88 2.12 8.64 -10.45
C SER A 88 1.26 7.69 -11.29
N THR A 89 1.81 7.26 -12.42
CA THR A 89 1.15 6.33 -13.35
C THR A 89 1.46 4.87 -13.02
N LEU A 90 2.51 4.58 -12.26
CA LEU A 90 2.89 3.22 -11.92
C LEU A 90 1.97 2.64 -10.84
N PHE A 91 1.23 1.58 -11.18
CA PHE A 91 0.48 0.81 -10.19
C PHE A 91 1.41 -0.06 -9.36
N SER A 92 1.28 0.01 -8.04
CA SER A 92 2.08 -0.78 -7.11
C SER A 92 1.25 -1.35 -5.97
N ALA A 93 1.83 -2.31 -5.25
CA ALA A 93 1.24 -2.86 -4.03
C ALA A 93 0.96 -1.79 -2.97
N ALA A 94 1.58 -0.59 -3.08
CA ALA A 94 1.28 0.56 -2.25
C ALA A 94 -0.20 0.99 -2.31
N ALA A 95 -0.88 0.77 -3.44
CA ALA A 95 -2.31 1.08 -3.60
C ALA A 95 -3.23 0.29 -2.64
N PHE A 96 -2.74 -0.82 -2.05
CA PHE A 96 -3.47 -1.60 -1.06
C PHE A 96 -3.32 -1.06 0.38
N TYR A 97 -2.41 -0.12 0.63
CA TYR A 97 -2.23 0.45 1.97
C TYR A 97 -3.47 1.22 2.48
N PRO A 98 -4.18 2.04 1.68
CA PRO A 98 -5.48 2.62 2.05
C PRO A 98 -6.49 1.58 2.55
N LEU A 99 -6.56 0.42 1.88
CA LEU A 99 -7.42 -0.69 2.28
C LEU A 99 -6.89 -1.32 3.57
N PHE A 100 -5.60 -1.62 3.67
CA PHE A 100 -5.00 -2.15 4.90
C PHE A 100 -5.26 -1.23 6.12
N ALA A 101 -5.16 0.08 5.91
CA ALA A 101 -5.46 1.12 6.88
C ALA A 101 -6.95 1.20 7.23
N GLY A 102 -7.85 0.67 6.40
CA GLY A 102 -9.30 0.73 6.56
C GLY A 102 -9.87 2.12 6.31
N MET A 103 -9.30 2.84 5.33
CA MET A 103 -9.69 4.21 4.96
C MET A 103 -10.77 4.25 3.87
N CYS A 104 -10.84 3.21 3.03
CA CYS A 104 -11.69 3.18 1.83
C CYS A 104 -13.14 2.85 2.16
N SER A 105 -14.06 3.34 1.34
CA SER A 105 -15.41 2.76 1.25
C SER A 105 -15.35 1.38 0.57
N PRO A 106 -16.39 0.54 0.71
CA PRO A 106 -16.47 -0.74 -0.01
C PRO A 106 -16.32 -0.59 -1.53
N GLU A 107 -16.86 0.48 -2.11
CA GLU A 107 -16.82 0.75 -3.56
C GLU A 107 -15.40 1.05 -4.03
N ARG A 108 -14.68 1.95 -3.33
CA ARG A 108 -13.28 2.24 -3.65
C ARG A 108 -12.39 1.03 -3.44
N ALA A 109 -12.65 0.24 -2.39
CA ALA A 109 -11.93 -1.00 -2.16
C ALA A 109 -12.14 -1.99 -3.32
N ALA A 110 -13.36 -2.12 -3.84
CA ALA A 110 -13.64 -2.97 -4.99
C ALA A 110 -12.88 -2.55 -6.25
N GLN A 111 -12.75 -1.24 -6.49
CA GLN A 111 -11.97 -0.72 -7.62
C GLN A 111 -10.47 -1.02 -7.49
N VAL A 112 -9.88 -0.86 -6.29
CA VAL A 112 -8.47 -1.25 -6.09
C VAL A 112 -8.29 -2.76 -6.23
N VAL A 113 -9.22 -3.56 -5.71
CA VAL A 113 -9.14 -5.02 -5.76
C VAL A 113 -9.30 -5.55 -7.19
N SER A 114 -10.07 -4.89 -8.06
CA SER A 114 -10.18 -5.29 -9.47
C SER A 114 -8.85 -5.19 -10.23
N MET A 115 -7.91 -4.38 -9.72
CA MET A 115 -6.55 -4.23 -10.27
C MET A 115 -5.54 -5.25 -9.72
N LEU A 116 -5.92 -6.08 -8.72
CA LEU A 116 -5.05 -7.14 -8.16
C LEU A 116 -4.38 -8.02 -9.24
N PRO A 117 -5.05 -8.41 -10.35
CA PRO A 117 -4.42 -9.21 -11.40
C PRO A 117 -3.19 -8.58 -12.06
N LEU A 118 -3.01 -7.26 -11.97
CA LEU A 118 -1.81 -6.58 -12.50
C LEU A 118 -0.56 -6.84 -11.64
N LEU A 119 -0.75 -7.20 -10.37
CA LEU A 119 0.34 -7.50 -9.43
C LEU A 119 0.47 -8.98 -9.14
N GLU A 120 -0.59 -9.76 -9.34
CA GLU A 120 -0.61 -11.15 -8.95
C GLU A 120 0.28 -12.03 -9.84
N MET A 121 1.19 -12.74 -9.20
CA MET A 121 2.18 -13.63 -9.78
C MET A 121 1.98 -15.07 -9.27
N PRO A 122 2.73 -16.06 -9.80
CA PRO A 122 2.63 -17.45 -9.31
C PRO A 122 2.96 -17.62 -7.82
N TYR A 123 3.78 -16.74 -7.25
CA TYR A 123 4.30 -16.85 -5.88
C TYR A 123 3.85 -15.72 -4.93
N GLY A 124 2.74 -15.04 -5.24
CA GLY A 124 2.21 -13.93 -4.44
C GLY A 124 1.97 -12.70 -5.31
N VAL A 125 2.22 -11.50 -4.78
CA VAL A 125 2.16 -10.24 -5.54
C VAL A 125 3.55 -9.68 -5.82
N ALA A 126 3.73 -9.09 -7.00
CA ALA A 126 4.87 -8.26 -7.32
C ALA A 126 4.78 -6.88 -6.65
N CYS A 127 5.91 -6.19 -6.54
CA CYS A 127 5.97 -4.84 -5.96
C CYS A 127 5.16 -3.82 -6.78
N CYS A 128 5.26 -3.92 -8.11
CA CYS A 128 4.53 -3.09 -9.05
C CYS A 128 4.07 -3.89 -10.28
N GLU A 129 3.21 -3.27 -11.08
CA GLU A 129 2.79 -3.84 -12.37
C GLU A 129 4.00 -4.02 -13.30
N LYS A 130 3.87 -4.90 -14.29
CA LYS A 130 4.96 -5.17 -15.23
C LYS A 130 5.34 -3.91 -16.00
N THR A 131 6.53 -3.39 -15.74
CA THR A 131 7.12 -2.29 -16.50
C THR A 131 8.08 -2.82 -17.56
N GLY A 132 8.27 -2.08 -18.66
CA GLY A 132 9.29 -2.37 -19.66
C GLY A 132 10.71 -1.91 -19.27
N GLY A 133 10.91 -1.49 -18.01
CA GLY A 133 12.15 -0.89 -17.54
C GLY A 133 13.30 -1.89 -17.46
N LEU A 134 14.47 -1.48 -17.96
CA LEU A 134 15.69 -2.31 -18.10
C LEU A 134 16.52 -2.43 -16.81
N LEU A 135 16.17 -1.73 -15.73
CA LEU A 135 17.08 -1.55 -14.59
C LEU A 135 17.06 -2.69 -13.56
N GLY A 136 16.04 -3.55 -13.55
CA GLY A 136 15.97 -4.71 -12.63
C GLY A 136 16.01 -4.31 -11.15
N LEU A 137 15.29 -3.26 -10.76
CA LEU A 137 15.31 -2.73 -9.40
C LEU A 137 14.62 -3.69 -8.40
N GLN A 138 15.12 -3.72 -7.17
CA GLN A 138 14.71 -4.72 -6.17
C GLN A 138 13.23 -4.57 -5.76
N TRP A 139 12.71 -3.35 -5.72
CA TRP A 139 11.33 -3.04 -5.35
C TRP A 139 10.40 -2.82 -6.57
N ASP A 140 10.71 -3.48 -7.69
CA ASP A 140 9.88 -3.49 -8.90
C ASP A 140 9.48 -4.91 -9.32
N TYR A 141 8.58 -5.02 -10.30
CA TYR A 141 8.31 -6.26 -11.02
C TYR A 141 9.63 -6.88 -11.54
N PRO A 142 9.82 -8.22 -11.45
CA PRO A 142 8.88 -9.23 -10.95
C PRO A 142 9.03 -9.56 -9.46
N ASN A 143 9.82 -8.80 -8.71
CA ASN A 143 10.13 -9.10 -7.31
C ASN A 143 8.91 -8.89 -6.41
N GLY A 144 8.85 -9.66 -5.33
CA GLY A 144 7.83 -9.54 -4.29
C GLY A 144 8.47 -9.62 -2.90
N TRP A 145 7.92 -8.87 -1.94
CA TRP A 145 8.43 -8.79 -0.58
C TRP A 145 7.39 -9.22 0.45
N ALA A 146 7.84 -9.89 1.52
CA ALA A 146 6.99 -10.41 2.59
C ALA A 146 6.01 -9.36 3.16
N CYS A 147 6.52 -8.15 3.40
CA CYS A 147 5.73 -7.04 3.91
C CYS A 147 4.57 -6.67 2.97
N LEU A 148 4.81 -6.63 1.66
CA LEU A 148 3.78 -6.32 0.67
C LEU A 148 2.74 -7.44 0.55
N GLN A 149 3.15 -8.71 0.67
CA GLN A 149 2.21 -9.83 0.73
C GLN A 149 1.27 -9.67 1.92
N TYR A 150 1.82 -9.38 3.10
CA TYR A 150 1.05 -9.17 4.32
C TYR A 150 0.07 -8.00 4.18
N ILE A 151 0.52 -6.87 3.64
CA ILE A 151 -0.35 -5.70 3.42
C ILE A 151 -1.52 -6.04 2.50
N VAL A 152 -1.25 -6.67 1.35
CA VAL A 152 -2.31 -7.04 0.38
C VAL A 152 -3.28 -8.05 0.98
N VAL A 153 -2.78 -9.12 1.61
CA VAL A 153 -3.63 -10.15 2.25
C VAL A 153 -4.52 -9.53 3.33
N MET A 154 -3.97 -8.67 4.19
CA MET A 154 -4.73 -8.04 5.26
C MET A 154 -5.71 -6.97 4.75
N ALA A 155 -5.36 -6.24 3.70
CA ALA A 155 -6.26 -5.34 3.00
C ALA A 155 -7.48 -6.10 2.44
N LEU A 156 -7.23 -7.19 1.70
CA LEU A 156 -8.28 -8.05 1.14
C LEU A 156 -9.19 -8.63 2.22
N ARG A 157 -8.61 -9.18 3.30
CA ARG A 157 -9.38 -9.70 4.45
C ARG A 157 -10.27 -8.63 5.08
N ARG A 158 -9.76 -7.42 5.26
CA ARG A 158 -10.50 -6.32 5.89
C ARG A 158 -11.77 -5.95 5.12
N TYR A 159 -11.74 -6.05 3.79
CA TYR A 159 -12.88 -5.72 2.93
C TYR A 159 -13.68 -6.95 2.47
N GLY A 160 -13.45 -8.12 3.07
CA GLY A 160 -14.27 -9.31 2.84
C GLY A 160 -13.84 -10.19 1.65
N TYR A 161 -12.76 -9.84 0.94
CA TYR A 161 -12.18 -10.62 -0.17
C TYR A 161 -11.37 -11.82 0.35
N LYS A 162 -12.01 -12.68 1.16
CA LYS A 162 -11.37 -13.79 1.88
C LYS A 162 -10.72 -14.81 0.95
N ARG A 163 -11.35 -15.10 -0.19
CA ARG A 163 -10.83 -16.04 -1.20
C ARG A 163 -9.55 -15.53 -1.85
N ASP A 164 -9.54 -14.27 -2.28
CA ASP A 164 -8.34 -13.65 -2.86
C ASP A 164 -7.22 -13.56 -1.82
N ALA A 165 -7.54 -13.14 -0.59
CA ALA A 165 -6.56 -13.08 0.49
C ALA A 165 -5.91 -14.44 0.77
N GLN A 166 -6.73 -15.51 0.84
CA GLN A 166 -6.24 -16.86 1.05
C GLN A 166 -5.36 -17.32 -0.11
N ARG A 167 -5.81 -17.11 -1.36
CA ARG A 167 -5.04 -17.48 -2.55
C ARG A 167 -3.67 -16.81 -2.59
N ILE A 168 -3.59 -15.51 -2.32
CA ILE A 168 -2.31 -14.79 -2.30
C ILE A 168 -1.40 -15.28 -1.17
N ALA A 169 -1.97 -15.53 0.03
CA ALA A 169 -1.21 -16.06 1.15
C ALA A 169 -0.63 -17.46 0.86
N GLU A 170 -1.45 -18.37 0.31
CA GLU A 170 -1.03 -19.73 -0.03
C GLU A 170 0.07 -19.74 -1.09
N LYS A 171 -0.03 -18.90 -2.12
CA LYS A 171 1.01 -18.74 -3.15
C LYS A 171 2.36 -18.35 -2.54
N TYR A 172 2.37 -17.39 -1.63
CA TYR A 172 3.60 -16.92 -1.00
C TYR A 172 4.16 -17.94 0.00
N LEU A 173 3.30 -18.53 0.84
CA LEU A 173 3.73 -19.56 1.79
C LEU A 173 4.30 -20.79 1.10
N ALA A 174 3.73 -21.22 -0.03
CA ALA A 174 4.26 -22.32 -0.83
C ALA A 174 5.65 -22.01 -1.42
N LEU A 175 5.93 -20.74 -1.77
CA LEU A 175 7.28 -20.32 -2.16
C LEU A 175 8.24 -20.41 -0.97
N VAL A 176 7.89 -19.83 0.17
CA VAL A 176 8.73 -19.81 1.37
C VAL A 176 9.05 -21.23 1.84
N ASP A 177 8.05 -22.12 1.91
CA ASP A 177 8.23 -23.52 2.28
C ASP A 177 9.18 -24.26 1.31
N ARG A 178 9.01 -24.03 0.00
CA ARG A 178 9.90 -24.62 -1.02
C ARG A 178 11.34 -24.13 -0.89
N VAL A 179 11.55 -22.85 -0.61
CA VAL A 179 12.90 -22.30 -0.41
C VAL A 179 13.52 -22.91 0.84
N PHE A 180 12.78 -22.91 1.95
CA PHE A 180 13.23 -23.48 3.22
C PHE A 180 13.60 -24.97 3.10
N GLN A 181 12.77 -25.77 2.43
CA GLN A 181 13.07 -27.20 2.19
C GLN A 181 14.36 -27.42 1.38
N ARG A 182 14.71 -26.49 0.50
CA ARG A 182 15.89 -26.61 -0.39
C ARG A 182 17.17 -26.07 0.22
N SER A 183 17.09 -24.96 0.96
CA SER A 183 18.27 -24.23 1.45
C SER A 183 18.40 -24.17 2.96
N GLY A 184 17.34 -24.48 3.72
CA GLY A 184 17.26 -24.21 5.16
C GLY A 184 17.14 -22.73 5.51
N GLN A 185 16.86 -21.87 4.51
CA GLN A 185 16.77 -20.41 4.65
C GLN A 185 15.38 -19.91 4.18
N LEU A 186 15.03 -18.68 4.53
CA LEU A 186 13.76 -18.01 4.13
C LEU A 186 13.99 -17.04 2.98
#